data_AF-A0A844BZB1-F1
#
_entry.id   AF-A0A844BZB1-F1
#
_cell.length_a   1.000
_cell.length_b   1.000
_cell.length_c   1.000
_cell.angle_alpha   90.00
_cell.angle_beta   90.00
_cell.angle_gamma   90.00
#
_symmetry.space_group_name_H-M   'P 1'
#
loop_
_entity.id
_entity.type
_entity.pdbx_description
1 polymer ?
#
loop_
_entity_poly.entity_id
_entity_poly.type
_entity_poly.pdbx_seq_one_letter_code
_entity_poly.pdbx_strand_id
1 'polypeptide(L)'
;MGNLLATIDRVAFEIGGWPVHWYGIIMGLCIAIGYIVFSREGKRKGIDEDTLFNFLFWMVIIGYLGARLYYVAFKLDYYLVNPEQILMIWQGGIAIYGGIIAGSLTLYVMSKRSQINPVLMFDITAPAIMLAQAIGRWGNFMNQEAYGGVVSRSFLEQLYLPEFMIQQMYINGEYHHPTFLYESVWNLLGFILLLLFRRRKQFFRQGEVAASYLIWYGVGRAVIEGMRTDSLYLGPLRVSQWLSIVLVVVSIGFVVYRRKQSFPEVPYYEEETSSL
;
A
#
# COMPACT_ATOMS: atom_id res chain seq x y z
N MET A 1 -18.89 18.08 -32.48
CA MET A 1 -19.34 17.86 -31.08
C MET A 1 -19.09 16.41 -30.74
N GLY A 2 -17.85 16.07 -30.39
CA GLY A 2 -17.53 14.75 -29.84
C GLY A 2 -18.01 14.73 -28.40
N ASN A 3 -18.75 13.70 -28.01
CA ASN A 3 -19.20 13.51 -26.64
C ASN A 3 -18.00 13.60 -25.69
N LEU A 4 -17.88 14.71 -24.94
CA LEU A 4 -17.09 14.69 -23.71
C LEU A 4 -17.74 13.60 -22.85
N LEU A 5 -17.04 12.50 -22.62
CA LEU A 5 -17.35 11.72 -21.44
C LEU A 5 -17.17 12.70 -20.27
N ALA A 6 -18.24 12.96 -19.53
CA ALA A 6 -18.14 13.79 -18.36
C ALA A 6 -17.12 13.17 -17.39
N THR A 7 -16.40 14.00 -16.63
CA THR A 7 -15.56 13.56 -15.52
C THR A 7 -16.32 12.53 -14.70
N ILE A 8 -15.65 11.43 -14.38
CA ILE A 8 -16.29 10.32 -13.68
C ILE A 8 -16.58 10.77 -12.26
N ASP A 9 -17.84 10.62 -11.84
CA ASP A 9 -18.27 10.93 -10.48
C ASP A 9 -17.56 9.99 -9.48
N ARG A 10 -17.15 10.55 -8.33
CA ARG A 10 -16.59 9.81 -7.20
C ARG A 10 -17.61 8.87 -6.54
N VAL A 11 -18.91 9.19 -6.66
CA VAL A 11 -20.02 8.36 -6.19
C VAL A 11 -20.31 7.33 -7.28
N ALA A 12 -20.19 6.05 -6.92
CA ALA A 12 -20.48 4.95 -7.83
C ALA A 12 -21.98 4.75 -8.00
N PHE A 13 -22.72 4.78 -6.89
CA PHE A 13 -24.18 4.69 -6.84
C PHE A 13 -24.65 5.08 -5.43
N GLU A 14 -25.96 5.22 -5.25
CA GLU A 14 -26.58 5.51 -3.95
C GLU A 14 -27.45 4.33 -3.49
N ILE A 15 -27.43 4.04 -2.19
CA ILE A 15 -28.35 3.09 -1.56
C ILE A 15 -29.22 3.86 -0.56
N GLY A 16 -30.50 4.03 -0.86
CA GLY A 16 -31.44 4.72 0.05
C GLY A 16 -31.01 6.14 0.41
N GLY A 17 -30.41 6.87 -0.54
CA GLY A 17 -29.87 8.23 -0.34
C GLY A 17 -28.48 8.29 0.29
N TRP A 18 -27.85 7.15 0.58
CA TRP A 18 -26.48 7.09 1.06
C TRP A 18 -25.50 6.87 -0.10
N PRO A 19 -24.56 7.80 -0.33
CA PRO A 19 -23.61 7.67 -1.44
C PRO A 19 -22.59 6.57 -1.16
N VAL A 20 -22.41 5.67 -2.13
CA VAL A 20 -21.36 4.65 -2.13
C VAL A 20 -20.26 5.12 -3.07
N HIS A 21 -19.07 5.37 -2.53
CA HIS A 21 -17.93 5.88 -3.29
C HIS A 21 -17.13 4.77 -3.96
N TRP A 22 -16.63 5.04 -5.18
CA TRP A 22 -15.70 4.15 -5.88
C TRP A 22 -14.47 3.80 -5.05
N TYR A 23 -13.97 4.77 -4.27
CA TYR A 23 -12.84 4.57 -3.38
C TYR A 23 -13.07 3.42 -2.38
N GLY A 24 -14.27 3.34 -1.79
CA GLY A 24 -14.63 2.27 -0.86
C GLY A 24 -14.71 0.90 -1.54
N ILE A 25 -15.29 0.86 -2.74
CA ILE A 25 -15.38 -0.36 -3.57
C ILE A 25 -13.97 -0.87 -3.91
N ILE A 26 -13.09 0.03 -4.38
CA ILE A 26 -11.71 -0.29 -4.72
C ILE A 26 -10.94 -0.77 -3.50
N MET A 27 -11.13 -0.15 -2.33
CA MET A 27 -10.50 -0.61 -1.09
C MET A 27 -10.98 -2.01 -0.67
N GLY A 28 -12.27 -2.31 -0.79
CA GLY A 28 -12.80 -3.65 -0.57
C GLY A 28 -12.19 -4.68 -1.53
N LEU A 29 -12.05 -4.32 -2.81
CA LEU A 29 -11.39 -5.16 -3.80
C LEU A 29 -9.90 -5.39 -3.48
N CYS A 30 -9.19 -4.37 -3.00
CA CYS A 30 -7.80 -4.49 -2.57
C CYS A 30 -7.65 -5.50 -1.42
N ILE A 31 -8.56 -5.47 -0.44
CA ILE A 31 -8.56 -6.43 0.68
C ILE A 31 -8.82 -7.84 0.14
N ALA A 32 -9.82 -8.02 -0.72
CA ALA A 32 -10.16 -9.33 -1.28
C ALA A 32 -9.03 -9.93 -2.12
N ILE A 33 -8.49 -9.17 -3.08
CA ILE A 33 -7.38 -9.61 -3.93
C ILE A 33 -6.11 -9.82 -3.10
N GLY A 34 -5.82 -8.91 -2.16
CA GLY A 34 -4.71 -9.03 -1.23
C GLY A 34 -4.79 -10.33 -0.44
N TYR A 35 -5.97 -10.68 0.09
CA TYR A 35 -6.20 -11.94 0.79
C TYR A 35 -6.02 -13.15 -0.13
N ILE A 36 -6.47 -13.11 -1.39
CA ILE A 36 -6.28 -14.22 -2.33
C ILE A 36 -4.77 -14.47 -2.56
N VAL A 37 -3.98 -13.41 -2.76
CA VAL A 37 -2.53 -13.53 -2.96
C VAL A 37 -1.83 -14.02 -1.69
N PHE A 38 -2.17 -13.42 -0.55
CA PHE A 38 -1.63 -13.76 0.76
C PHE A 38 -1.95 -15.21 1.15
N SER A 39 -3.20 -15.62 1.05
CA SER A 39 -3.65 -16.97 1.44
C SER A 39 -3.09 -18.05 0.52
N ARG A 40 -3.03 -17.81 -0.80
CA ARG A 40 -2.40 -18.76 -1.73
C ARG A 40 -0.94 -19.01 -1.41
N GLU A 41 -0.18 -17.96 -1.08
CA GLU A 41 1.22 -18.11 -0.71
C GLU A 41 1.38 -18.72 0.69
N GLY A 42 0.55 -18.31 1.65
CA GLY A 42 0.52 -18.89 3.01
C GLY A 42 0.25 -20.40 3.00
N LYS A 43 -0.75 -20.84 2.22
CA LYS A 43 -1.04 -22.28 2.03
C LYS A 43 0.12 -23.02 1.39
N ARG A 44 0.82 -22.42 0.41
CA ARG A 44 2.06 -22.98 -0.17
C ARG A 44 3.17 -23.16 0.88
N LYS A 45 3.15 -22.37 1.95
CA LYS A 45 4.07 -22.45 3.09
C LYS A 45 3.56 -23.33 4.23
N GLY A 46 2.47 -24.07 4.02
CA GLY A 46 1.92 -25.00 5.00
C GLY A 46 1.11 -24.33 6.12
N ILE A 47 0.72 -23.06 5.95
CA ILE A 47 -0.13 -22.35 6.91
C ILE A 47 -1.59 -22.64 6.57
N ASP A 48 -2.38 -23.01 7.57
CA ASP A 48 -3.79 -23.32 7.40
C ASP A 48 -4.62 -22.06 7.05
N GLU A 49 -5.73 -22.29 6.34
CA GLU A 49 -6.58 -21.21 5.84
C GLU A 49 -7.25 -20.41 6.95
N ASP A 50 -7.67 -21.06 8.02
CA ASP A 50 -8.36 -20.42 9.15
C ASP A 50 -7.41 -19.46 9.87
N THR A 51 -6.15 -19.86 10.07
CA THR A 51 -5.10 -18.99 10.57
C THR A 51 -4.91 -17.81 9.61
N LEU A 52 -4.72 -18.03 8.31
CA LEU A 52 -4.53 -16.94 7.35
C LEU A 52 -5.71 -15.95 7.34
N PHE A 53 -6.94 -16.45 7.41
CA PHE A 53 -8.13 -15.62 7.52
C PHE A 53 -8.14 -14.81 8.83
N ASN A 54 -7.82 -15.44 9.96
CA ASN A 54 -7.75 -14.79 11.26
C ASN A 54 -6.71 -13.66 11.26
N PHE A 55 -5.55 -13.87 10.63
CA PHE A 55 -4.54 -12.82 10.42
C PHE A 55 -5.11 -11.65 9.62
N LEU A 56 -5.73 -11.90 8.47
CA LEU A 56 -6.36 -10.83 7.67
C LEU A 56 -7.38 -10.05 8.50
N PHE A 57 -8.30 -10.75 9.16
CA PHE A 57 -9.39 -10.17 9.94
C PHE A 57 -8.86 -9.17 10.99
N TRP A 58 -7.91 -9.60 11.82
CA TRP A 58 -7.35 -8.73 12.85
C TRP A 58 -6.43 -7.64 12.28
N MET A 59 -5.67 -7.92 11.21
CA MET A 59 -4.85 -6.90 10.55
C MET A 59 -5.71 -5.77 10.00
N VAL A 60 -6.86 -6.08 9.40
CA VAL A 60 -7.80 -5.06 8.89
C VAL A 60 -8.40 -4.27 10.05
N ILE A 61 -8.94 -4.93 11.07
CA ILE A 61 -9.58 -4.24 12.22
C ILE A 61 -8.58 -3.35 12.95
N ILE A 62 -7.45 -3.91 13.38
CA ILE A 62 -6.44 -3.18 14.15
C ILE A 62 -5.75 -2.15 13.26
N GLY A 63 -5.57 -2.42 11.97
CA GLY A 63 -5.07 -1.46 10.99
C GLY A 63 -5.97 -0.22 10.87
N TYR A 64 -7.29 -0.41 10.72
CA TYR A 64 -8.24 0.72 10.68
C TYR A 64 -8.23 1.53 11.98
N LEU A 65 -8.20 0.85 13.13
CA LEU A 65 -8.09 1.51 14.43
C LEU A 65 -6.78 2.31 14.56
N GLY A 66 -5.64 1.71 14.19
CA GLY A 66 -4.35 2.37 14.21
C GLY A 66 -4.30 3.58 13.27
N ALA A 67 -4.89 3.47 12.09
CA ALA A 67 -4.96 4.57 11.13
C ALA A 67 -5.77 5.76 11.67
N ARG A 68 -6.85 5.49 12.41
CA ARG A 68 -7.62 6.52 13.09
C ARG A 68 -6.85 7.14 14.26
N LEU A 69 -6.31 6.32 15.15
CA LEU A 69 -5.59 6.79 16.33
C LEU A 69 -4.36 7.63 15.95
N TYR A 70 -3.66 7.23 14.89
CA TYR A 70 -2.54 8.01 14.37
C TYR A 70 -2.99 9.38 13.85
N TYR A 71 -4.10 9.45 13.10
CA TYR A 71 -4.65 10.73 12.65
C TYR A 71 -5.03 11.64 13.83
N VAL A 72 -5.69 11.07 14.84
CA VAL A 72 -6.09 11.77 16.06
C VAL A 72 -4.86 12.32 16.80
N ALA A 73 -3.78 11.53 16.90
CA ALA A 73 -2.55 11.97 17.55
C ALA A 73 -1.91 13.19 16.86
N PHE A 74 -1.99 13.30 15.54
CA PHE A 74 -1.50 14.47 14.80
C PHE A 74 -2.41 15.71 14.93
N LYS A 75 -3.65 15.54 15.40
CA LYS A 75 -4.62 16.61 15.63
C LYS A 75 -5.11 16.60 17.09
N LEU A 76 -4.20 16.31 18.02
CA LEU A 76 -4.56 16.05 19.41
C LEU A 76 -5.35 17.21 20.04
N ASP A 77 -4.93 18.45 19.82
CA ASP A 77 -5.59 19.64 20.37
C ASP A 77 -7.07 19.74 19.96
N TYR A 78 -7.38 19.39 18.70
CA TYR A 78 -8.76 19.38 18.20
C TYR A 78 -9.61 18.32 18.90
N TYR A 79 -9.07 17.11 19.07
CA TYR A 79 -9.80 15.97 19.63
C TYR A 79 -9.87 15.98 21.15
N LEU A 80 -8.99 16.70 21.85
CA LEU A 80 -9.11 16.93 23.28
C LEU A 80 -10.35 17.77 23.62
N VAL A 81 -10.74 18.68 22.71
CA VAL A 81 -11.96 19.50 22.86
C VAL A 81 -13.20 18.79 22.32
N ASN A 82 -13.04 17.82 21.40
CA ASN A 82 -14.13 17.08 20.76
C ASN A 82 -13.90 15.55 20.85
N PRO A 83 -13.86 14.96 22.07
CA PRO A 83 -13.47 13.56 22.26
C PRO A 83 -14.44 12.56 21.60
N GLU A 84 -15.73 12.89 21.49
CA GLU A 84 -16.73 12.08 20.82
C GLU A 84 -16.43 11.88 19.33
N GLN A 85 -15.77 12.85 18.70
CA GLN A 85 -15.43 12.78 17.28
C GLN A 85 -14.30 11.79 17.01
N ILE A 86 -13.56 11.31 18.03
CA ILE A 86 -12.51 10.29 17.86
C ILE A 86 -13.07 9.02 17.21
N LEU A 87 -14.30 8.63 17.57
CA LEU A 87 -14.95 7.41 17.05
C LEU A 87 -15.68 7.62 15.72
N MET A 88 -15.89 8.87 15.31
CA MET A 88 -16.65 9.22 14.11
C MET A 88 -15.82 9.05 12.82
N ILE A 89 -15.43 7.81 12.52
CA ILE A 89 -14.60 7.49 11.34
C ILE A 89 -15.28 7.80 9.99
N TRP A 90 -16.61 7.89 9.98
CA TRP A 90 -17.39 8.28 8.79
C TRP A 90 -17.22 9.75 8.41
N GLN A 91 -16.69 10.59 9.30
CA GLN A 91 -16.29 11.97 8.97
C GLN A 91 -14.90 12.03 8.30
N GLY A 92 -14.30 10.89 7.97
CA GLY A 92 -12.95 10.79 7.46
C GLY A 92 -11.90 10.87 8.57
N GLY A 93 -10.68 11.30 8.24
CA GLY A 93 -9.57 11.40 9.19
C GLY A 93 -8.91 10.05 9.49
N ILE A 94 -8.37 9.43 8.43
CA ILE A 94 -7.63 8.17 8.50
C ILE A 94 -6.24 8.45 7.94
N ALA A 95 -5.20 8.08 8.69
CA ALA A 95 -3.82 8.23 8.27
C ALA A 95 -3.18 6.87 7.99
N ILE A 96 -2.76 6.64 6.74
CA ILE A 96 -2.26 5.34 6.28
C ILE A 96 -1.06 4.83 7.10
N TYR A 97 -0.20 5.72 7.60
CA TYR A 97 0.95 5.34 8.43
C TYR A 97 0.53 4.60 9.71
N GLY A 98 -0.53 5.06 10.37
CA GLY A 98 -1.08 4.38 11.54
C GLY A 98 -1.57 2.98 11.22
N GLY A 99 -2.21 2.81 10.06
CA GLY A 99 -2.70 1.51 9.60
C GLY A 99 -1.59 0.53 9.26
N ILE A 100 -0.52 1.00 8.60
CA ILE A 100 0.65 0.17 8.29
C ILE A 100 1.37 -0.25 9.57
N ILE A 101 1.57 0.67 10.52
CA ILE A 101 2.24 0.39 11.80
C ILE A 101 1.43 -0.63 12.60
N ALA A 102 0.14 -0.36 12.82
CA ALA A 102 -0.71 -1.22 13.63
C ALA A 102 -0.95 -2.58 12.95
N GLY A 103 -1.19 -2.61 11.64
CA GLY A 103 -1.33 -3.86 10.88
C GLY A 103 -0.07 -4.71 10.88
N SER A 104 1.11 -4.10 10.74
CA SER A 104 2.40 -4.81 10.81
C SER A 104 2.68 -5.35 12.20
N LEU A 105 2.34 -4.59 13.26
CA LEU A 105 2.47 -5.06 14.64
C LEU A 105 1.53 -6.23 14.91
N THR A 106 0.29 -6.17 14.43
CA THR A 106 -0.68 -7.27 14.53
C THR A 106 -0.15 -8.52 13.86
N LEU A 107 0.34 -8.41 12.61
CA LEU A 107 0.97 -9.52 11.90
C LEU A 107 2.09 -10.14 12.73
N TYR A 108 3.02 -9.30 13.24
CA TYR A 108 4.13 -9.77 14.07
C TYR A 108 3.69 -10.51 15.34
N VAL A 109 2.77 -9.93 16.11
CA VAL A 109 2.29 -10.50 17.38
C VAL A 109 1.54 -11.80 17.13
N MET A 110 0.67 -11.84 16.12
CA MET A 110 -0.07 -13.04 15.76
C MET A 110 0.85 -14.14 15.25
N SER A 111 1.86 -13.82 14.43
CA SER A 111 2.88 -14.78 14.00
C SER A 111 3.56 -15.44 15.20
N LYS A 112 3.98 -14.64 16.19
CA LYS A 112 4.57 -15.18 17.42
C LYS A 112 3.61 -16.07 18.21
N ARG A 113 2.33 -15.68 18.33
CA ARG A 113 1.32 -16.47 19.04
C ARG A 113 0.98 -17.78 18.35
N SER A 114 0.98 -17.79 17.03
CA SER A 114 0.77 -18.98 16.20
C SER A 114 2.04 -19.79 15.96
N GLN A 115 3.16 -19.44 16.61
CA GLN A 115 4.48 -20.08 16.42
C GLN A 115 4.99 -20.07 14.97
N ILE A 116 4.52 -19.13 14.15
CA ILE A 116 4.98 -18.92 12.77
C ILE A 116 6.08 -17.87 12.79
N ASN A 117 7.13 -18.06 11.99
CA ASN A 117 8.19 -17.06 11.85
C ASN A 117 7.61 -15.73 11.31
N PRO A 118 7.66 -14.62 12.08
CA PRO A 118 7.11 -13.34 11.63
C PRO A 118 7.78 -12.80 10.37
N VAL A 119 9.08 -13.07 10.19
CA VAL A 119 9.83 -12.64 9.01
C VAL A 119 9.28 -13.29 7.74
N LEU A 120 8.96 -14.59 7.81
CA LEU A 120 8.31 -15.31 6.73
C LEU A 120 6.91 -14.72 6.45
N MET A 121 6.16 -14.36 7.48
CA MET A 121 4.84 -13.75 7.31
C MET A 121 4.93 -12.39 6.61
N PHE A 122 5.91 -11.55 6.93
CA PHE A 122 6.16 -10.32 6.18
C PHE A 122 6.50 -10.59 4.70
N ASP A 123 7.29 -11.63 4.41
CA ASP A 123 7.59 -12.01 3.02
C ASP A 123 6.33 -12.48 2.26
N ILE A 124 5.45 -13.23 2.92
CA ILE A 124 4.18 -13.71 2.35
C ILE A 124 3.26 -12.52 2.06
N THR A 125 3.18 -11.56 2.98
CA THR A 125 2.30 -10.39 2.90
C THR A 125 2.80 -9.34 1.90
N ALA A 126 4.10 -9.14 1.73
CA ALA A 126 4.65 -8.04 0.93
C ALA A 126 4.14 -7.97 -0.54
N PRO A 127 4.07 -9.08 -1.30
CA PRO A 127 3.50 -9.08 -2.65
C PRO A 127 2.01 -8.73 -2.67
N ALA A 128 1.24 -9.13 -1.65
CA ALA A 128 -0.17 -8.78 -1.53
C ALA A 128 -0.36 -7.27 -1.30
N ILE A 129 0.47 -6.66 -0.43
CA ILE A 129 0.45 -5.21 -0.20
C ILE A 129 0.79 -4.46 -1.49
N MET A 130 1.83 -4.88 -2.20
CA MET A 130 2.27 -4.19 -3.41
C MET A 130 1.21 -4.24 -4.51
N LEU A 131 0.51 -5.36 -4.67
CA LEU A 131 -0.64 -5.44 -5.59
C LEU A 131 -1.82 -4.58 -5.12
N ALA A 132 -2.12 -4.58 -3.82
CA ALA A 132 -3.15 -3.70 -3.25
C ALA A 132 -2.82 -2.22 -3.46
N GLN A 133 -1.54 -1.82 -3.40
CA GLN A 133 -1.11 -0.46 -3.71
C GLN A 133 -1.31 -0.14 -5.20
N ALA A 134 -0.98 -1.09 -6.10
CA ALA A 134 -1.19 -0.89 -7.54
C ALA A 134 -2.67 -0.62 -7.88
N ILE A 135 -3.58 -1.36 -7.24
CA ILE A 135 -5.04 -1.24 -7.46
C ILE A 135 -5.60 -0.02 -6.71
N GLY A 136 -5.22 0.16 -5.45
CA GLY A 136 -5.73 1.22 -4.58
C GLY A 136 -5.49 2.64 -5.12
N ARG A 137 -4.44 2.84 -5.92
CA ARG A 137 -4.17 4.11 -6.60
C ARG A 137 -5.28 4.55 -7.54
N TRP A 138 -6.07 3.62 -8.07
CA TRP A 138 -7.25 3.96 -8.86
C TRP A 138 -8.36 4.60 -8.03
N GLY A 139 -8.37 4.39 -6.70
CA GLY A 139 -9.23 5.18 -5.81
C GLY A 139 -8.87 6.67 -5.87
N ASN A 140 -7.58 7.02 -5.88
CA ASN A 140 -7.14 8.40 -6.00
C ASN A 140 -7.57 9.03 -7.34
N PHE A 141 -7.54 8.24 -8.42
CA PHE A 141 -8.04 8.66 -9.73
C PHE A 141 -9.54 9.00 -9.72
N MET A 142 -10.37 8.12 -9.13
CA MET A 142 -11.82 8.35 -9.03
C MET A 142 -12.14 9.56 -8.13
N ASN A 143 -11.35 9.80 -7.10
CA ASN A 143 -11.52 10.94 -6.20
C ASN A 143 -10.86 12.24 -6.68
N GLN A 144 -10.12 12.21 -7.79
CA GLN A 144 -9.30 13.34 -8.26
C GLN A 144 -8.42 13.92 -7.15
N GLU A 145 -7.67 13.06 -6.46
CA GLU A 145 -6.74 13.45 -5.40
C GLU A 145 -5.33 12.91 -5.68
N ALA A 146 -4.35 13.38 -4.89
CA ALA A 146 -2.99 12.84 -4.92
C ALA A 146 -2.24 12.95 -6.26
N TYR A 147 -2.69 13.86 -7.13
CA TYR A 147 -2.13 14.13 -8.47
C TYR A 147 -0.85 14.99 -8.42
N GLY A 148 -0.14 15.07 -9.54
CA GLY A 148 1.11 15.83 -9.64
C GLY A 148 0.95 17.28 -10.11
N GLY A 149 2.07 17.92 -10.43
CA GLY A 149 2.09 19.28 -10.98
C GLY A 149 1.32 19.45 -12.29
N VAL A 150 1.09 20.71 -12.67
CA VAL A 150 0.38 21.09 -13.89
C VAL A 150 1.15 20.70 -15.14
N VAL A 151 0.45 20.19 -16.15
CA VAL A 151 0.96 19.78 -17.46
C VAL A 151 0.02 20.25 -18.58
N SER A 152 0.47 20.19 -19.83
CA SER A 152 -0.43 20.42 -20.96
C SER A 152 -1.27 19.18 -21.26
N ARG A 153 -2.43 19.38 -21.90
CA ARG A 153 -3.22 18.28 -22.49
C ARG A 153 -2.36 17.43 -23.45
N SER A 154 -1.57 18.10 -24.30
CA SER A 154 -0.69 17.46 -25.28
C SER A 154 0.33 16.52 -24.63
N PHE A 155 0.80 16.83 -23.42
CA PHE A 155 1.67 15.93 -22.66
C PHE A 155 0.96 14.63 -22.29
N LEU A 156 -0.30 14.69 -21.85
CA LEU A 156 -1.09 13.50 -21.52
C LEU A 156 -1.44 12.66 -22.76
N GLU A 157 -1.69 13.31 -23.90
CA GLU A 157 -1.92 12.63 -25.18
C GLU A 157 -0.66 11.91 -25.68
N GLN A 158 0.53 12.49 -25.47
CA GLN A 158 1.81 11.84 -25.79
C GLN A 158 2.10 10.60 -24.92
N LEU A 159 1.46 10.50 -23.75
CA LEU A 159 1.49 9.28 -22.92
C LEU A 159 0.55 8.19 -23.45
N TYR A 160 -0.14 8.41 -24.57
CA TYR A 160 -1.12 7.50 -25.17
C TYR A 160 -2.23 7.10 -24.19
N LEU A 161 -2.61 8.03 -23.31
CA LEU A 161 -3.69 7.79 -22.35
C LEU A 161 -5.05 7.80 -23.05
N PRO A 162 -5.97 6.91 -22.66
CA PRO A 162 -7.34 6.98 -23.13
C PRO A 162 -8.02 8.27 -22.66
N GLU A 163 -8.96 8.79 -23.45
CA GLU A 163 -9.60 10.09 -23.22
C GLU A 163 -10.21 10.23 -21.81
N PHE A 164 -10.80 9.16 -21.25
CA PHE A 164 -11.37 9.19 -19.91
C PHE A 164 -10.32 9.49 -18.83
N MET A 165 -9.08 9.04 -18.99
CA MET A 165 -7.99 9.36 -18.06
C MET A 165 -7.56 10.81 -18.19
N ILE A 166 -7.44 11.29 -19.43
CA ILE A 166 -7.06 12.67 -19.72
C ILE A 166 -8.09 13.63 -19.10
N GLN A 167 -9.38 13.34 -19.30
CA GLN A 167 -10.48 14.13 -18.75
C GLN A 167 -10.53 14.08 -17.22
N GLN A 168 -10.30 12.92 -16.61
CA GLN A 168 -10.25 12.82 -15.15
C GLN A 168 -9.06 13.57 -14.55
N MET A 169 -7.97 13.77 -15.33
CA MET A 169 -6.82 14.57 -14.91
C MET A 169 -6.99 16.07 -15.11
N TYR A 170 -8.12 16.51 -15.67
CA TYR A 170 -8.50 17.93 -15.68
C TYR A 170 -9.16 18.29 -14.35
N ILE A 171 -8.42 18.99 -13.49
CA ILE A 171 -8.80 19.25 -12.11
C ILE A 171 -8.63 20.75 -11.87
N ASN A 172 -9.67 21.41 -11.34
CA ASN A 172 -9.66 22.84 -11.03
C ASN A 172 -9.22 23.77 -12.18
N GLY A 173 -9.46 23.37 -13.44
CA GLY A 173 -9.16 24.19 -14.62
C GLY A 173 -7.81 23.90 -15.29
N GLU A 174 -7.02 22.97 -14.75
CA GLU A 174 -5.70 22.61 -15.29
C GLU A 174 -5.56 21.09 -15.43
N TYR A 175 -4.68 20.65 -16.34
CA TYR A 175 -4.32 19.23 -16.45
C TYR A 175 -3.14 18.92 -15.53
N HIS A 176 -3.16 17.76 -14.88
CA HIS A 176 -2.14 17.36 -13.93
C HIS A 176 -1.45 16.06 -14.31
N HIS A 177 -0.22 15.87 -13.82
CA HIS A 177 0.47 14.58 -13.91
C HIS A 177 -0.37 13.46 -13.25
N PRO A 178 -0.63 12.33 -13.94
CA PRO A 178 -1.33 11.17 -13.40
C PRO A 178 -0.41 10.33 -12.50
N THR A 179 0.02 10.89 -11.37
CA THR A 179 0.85 10.20 -10.37
C THR A 179 0.23 8.89 -9.89
N PHE A 180 -1.12 8.79 -9.84
CA PHE A 180 -1.81 7.53 -9.55
C PHE A 180 -1.37 6.41 -10.51
N LEU A 181 -1.23 6.71 -11.80
CA LEU A 181 -0.85 5.74 -12.83
C LEU A 181 0.62 5.39 -12.70
N TYR A 182 1.48 6.39 -12.44
CA TYR A 182 2.90 6.16 -12.22
C TYR A 182 3.11 5.23 -11.02
N GLU A 183 2.44 5.47 -9.89
CA GLU A 183 2.49 4.61 -8.71
C GLU A 183 1.86 3.23 -8.98
N SER A 184 0.76 3.18 -9.73
CA SER A 184 0.06 1.93 -10.08
C SER A 184 0.97 1.01 -10.91
N VAL A 185 1.56 1.54 -11.99
CA VAL A 185 2.46 0.81 -12.88
C VAL A 185 3.74 0.41 -12.16
N TRP A 186 4.33 1.30 -11.35
CA TRP A 186 5.53 1.00 -10.57
C TRP A 186 5.32 -0.16 -9.61
N ASN A 187 4.21 -0.15 -8.86
CA ASN A 187 3.89 -1.23 -7.92
C ASN A 187 3.51 -2.53 -8.65
N LEU A 188 2.80 -2.45 -9.78
CA LEU A 188 2.47 -3.63 -10.58
C LEU A 188 3.72 -4.29 -11.18
N LEU A 189 4.66 -3.50 -11.70
CA LEU A 189 5.94 -3.99 -12.20
C LEU A 189 6.74 -4.66 -11.08
N GLY A 190 6.85 -4.00 -9.91
CA GLY A 190 7.49 -4.55 -8.73
C GLY A 190 6.86 -5.88 -8.32
N PHE A 191 5.52 -5.97 -8.31
CA PHE A 191 4.78 -7.19 -8.02
C PHE A 191 5.11 -8.32 -8.98
N ILE A 192 5.08 -8.07 -10.29
CA ILE A 192 5.42 -9.08 -11.29
C ILE A 192 6.85 -9.57 -11.09
N LEU A 193 7.82 -8.66 -10.95
CA LEU A 193 9.22 -9.01 -10.74
C LEU A 193 9.40 -9.82 -9.46
N LEU A 194 8.80 -9.40 -8.35
CA LEU A 194 8.90 -10.08 -7.06
C LEU A 194 8.29 -11.49 -7.13
N LEU A 195 7.16 -11.68 -7.82
CA LEU A 195 6.58 -13.01 -8.05
C LEU A 195 7.47 -13.92 -8.90
N LEU A 196 8.13 -13.37 -9.92
CA LEU A 196 9.03 -14.12 -10.80
C LEU A 196 10.32 -14.53 -10.06
N PHE A 197 10.91 -13.62 -9.29
CA PHE A 197 12.16 -13.87 -8.58
C PHE A 197 11.97 -14.69 -7.32
N ARG A 198 10.85 -14.54 -6.59
CA ARG A 198 10.64 -15.29 -5.34
C ARG A 198 10.58 -16.78 -5.53
N ARG A 199 10.15 -17.24 -6.72
CA ARG A 199 10.07 -18.66 -7.10
C ARG A 199 11.39 -19.24 -7.60
N ARG A 200 12.44 -18.43 -7.76
CA ARG A 200 13.74 -18.94 -8.20
C ARG A 200 14.43 -19.66 -7.03
N LYS A 201 14.89 -20.88 -7.30
CA LYS A 201 15.63 -21.69 -6.33
C LYS A 201 16.81 -20.89 -5.78
N GLN A 202 16.92 -20.86 -4.45
CA GLN A 202 18.03 -20.24 -3.71
C GLN A 202 18.28 -18.76 -4.04
N PHE A 203 17.27 -18.03 -4.53
CA PHE A 203 17.43 -16.63 -4.88
C PHE A 203 17.26 -15.71 -3.65
N PHE A 204 16.11 -15.80 -2.99
CA PHE A 204 15.83 -15.07 -1.76
C PHE A 204 16.01 -15.94 -0.53
N ARG A 205 16.59 -15.36 0.52
CA ARG A 205 16.50 -15.86 1.89
C ARG A 205 15.26 -15.29 2.58
N GLN A 206 14.77 -15.94 3.63
CA GLN A 206 13.64 -15.41 4.41
C GLN A 206 13.96 -13.99 4.93
N GLY A 207 13.04 -13.06 4.69
CA GLY A 207 13.10 -11.62 4.97
C GLY A 207 13.47 -10.78 3.76
N GLU A 208 14.07 -11.38 2.73
CA GLU A 208 14.54 -10.62 1.55
C GLU A 208 13.41 -10.25 0.60
N VAL A 209 12.28 -10.97 0.61
CA VAL A 209 11.11 -10.64 -0.22
C VAL A 209 10.46 -9.35 0.32
N ALA A 210 10.23 -9.28 1.63
CA ALA A 210 9.73 -8.07 2.28
C ALA A 210 10.70 -6.90 2.16
N ALA A 211 12.00 -7.12 2.35
CA ALA A 211 13.01 -6.08 2.18
C ALA A 211 13.07 -5.57 0.73
N SER A 212 12.96 -6.46 -0.26
CA SER A 212 12.91 -6.08 -1.68
C SER A 212 11.69 -5.21 -1.98
N TYR A 213 10.53 -5.54 -1.41
CA TYR A 213 9.35 -4.70 -1.48
C TYR A 213 9.59 -3.30 -0.88
N LEU A 214 10.16 -3.21 0.32
CA LEU A 214 10.40 -1.93 0.99
C LEU A 214 11.41 -1.06 0.22
N ILE A 215 12.44 -1.67 -0.36
CA ILE A 215 13.40 -0.98 -1.24
C ILE A 215 12.66 -0.47 -2.49
N TRP A 216 11.90 -1.34 -3.16
CA TRP A 216 11.17 -1.00 -4.39
C TRP A 216 10.17 0.15 -4.16
N TYR A 217 9.38 0.02 -3.09
CA TYR A 217 8.43 1.04 -2.68
C TYR A 217 9.13 2.36 -2.34
N GLY A 218 10.19 2.31 -1.54
CA GLY A 218 10.95 3.50 -1.15
C GLY A 218 11.53 4.25 -2.36
N VAL A 219 12.12 3.54 -3.32
CA VAL A 219 12.66 4.15 -4.55
C VAL A 219 11.55 4.84 -5.35
N GLY A 220 10.45 4.13 -5.63
CA GLY A 220 9.34 4.73 -6.39
C GLY A 220 8.69 5.90 -5.65
N ARG A 221 8.52 5.76 -4.34
CA ARG A 221 7.92 6.78 -3.49
C ARG A 221 8.80 8.03 -3.42
N ALA A 222 10.13 7.91 -3.35
CA ALA A 222 11.02 9.07 -3.34
C ALA A 222 10.88 9.93 -4.62
N VAL A 223 10.76 9.28 -5.78
CA VAL A 223 10.62 9.95 -7.09
C VAL A 223 9.22 10.53 -7.27
N ILE A 224 8.19 9.70 -7.14
CA ILE A 224 6.81 10.11 -7.43
C ILE A 224 6.29 11.09 -6.40
N GLU A 225 6.70 10.94 -5.13
CA GLU A 225 6.38 11.94 -4.11
C GLU A 225 6.90 13.29 -4.56
N GLY A 226 8.09 13.42 -5.16
CA GLY A 226 8.64 14.70 -5.63
C GLY A 226 7.78 15.40 -6.71
N MET A 227 6.91 14.67 -7.40
CA MET A 227 6.02 15.22 -8.44
C MET A 227 4.70 15.74 -7.90
N ARG A 228 4.34 15.38 -6.65
CA ARG A 228 3.06 15.74 -6.02
C ARG A 228 2.98 17.20 -5.61
N THR A 229 1.77 17.70 -5.41
CA THR A 229 1.51 19.08 -4.97
C THR A 229 1.02 19.18 -3.52
N ASP A 230 0.59 18.06 -2.93
CA ASP A 230 -0.16 17.99 -1.66
C ASP A 230 0.63 17.36 -0.49
N SER A 231 1.97 17.30 -0.60
CA SER A 231 2.81 16.59 0.36
C SER A 231 3.19 17.41 1.60
N LEU A 232 3.26 16.73 2.74
CA LEU A 232 3.79 17.28 3.98
C LEU A 232 5.33 17.37 3.94
N TYR A 233 5.87 18.52 4.32
CA TYR A 233 7.32 18.77 4.39
C TYR A 233 7.86 18.58 5.81
N LEU A 234 9.10 18.10 5.90
CA LEU A 234 9.91 18.10 7.11
C LEU A 234 11.32 18.59 6.74
N GLY A 235 11.60 19.86 7.01
CA GLY A 235 12.81 20.51 6.52
C GLY A 235 12.85 20.57 4.98
N PRO A 236 13.97 20.20 4.33
CA PRO A 236 14.14 20.36 2.88
C PRO A 236 13.39 19.31 2.04
N LEU A 237 12.92 18.21 2.64
CA LEU A 237 12.31 17.09 1.93
C LEU A 237 10.89 16.81 2.44
N ARG A 238 10.11 16.12 1.61
CA ARG A 238 8.77 15.64 2.00
C ARG A 238 8.88 14.49 2.98
N VAL A 239 7.93 14.37 3.91
CA VAL A 239 7.91 13.29 4.92
C VAL A 239 7.98 11.91 4.28
N SER A 240 7.27 11.70 3.17
CA SER A 240 7.34 10.42 2.45
C SER A 240 8.73 10.16 1.83
N GLN A 241 9.49 11.19 1.47
CA GLN A 241 10.86 11.04 0.95
C GLN A 241 11.83 10.66 2.07
N TRP A 242 11.71 11.30 3.25
CA TRP A 242 12.47 10.89 4.44
C TRP A 242 12.20 9.43 4.80
N LEU A 243 10.93 9.04 4.86
CA LEU A 243 10.55 7.66 5.11
C LEU A 243 11.14 6.71 4.05
N SER A 244 11.12 7.11 2.78
CA SER A 244 11.67 6.31 1.68
C SER A 244 13.16 6.04 1.86
N ILE A 245 13.95 7.05 2.27
CA ILE A 245 15.38 6.89 2.57
C ILE A 245 15.57 5.89 3.70
N VAL A 246 14.83 6.04 4.81
CA VAL A 246 14.91 5.13 5.95
C VAL A 246 14.58 3.70 5.54
N LEU A 247 13.47 3.50 4.81
CA LEU A 247 13.05 2.18 4.36
C LEU A 247 14.10 1.51 3.48
N VAL A 248 14.70 2.23 2.54
CA VAL A 248 15.73 1.70 1.65
C VAL A 248 16.99 1.32 2.43
N VAL A 249 17.51 2.23 3.27
CA VAL A 249 18.75 2.00 4.03
C VAL A 249 18.60 0.85 5.01
N VAL A 250 17.51 0.83 5.79
CA VAL A 250 17.24 -0.24 6.76
C VAL A 250 17.06 -1.59 6.06
N SER A 251 16.36 -1.61 4.93
CA SER A 251 16.11 -2.86 4.20
C SER A 251 17.36 -3.42 3.55
N ILE A 252 18.23 -2.56 2.98
CA ILE A 252 19.54 -2.98 2.46
C ILE A 252 20.42 -3.52 3.59
N GLY A 253 20.49 -2.79 4.71
CA GLY A 253 21.22 -3.24 5.90
C GLY A 253 20.73 -4.59 6.41
N PHE A 254 19.41 -4.78 6.44
CA PHE A 254 18.78 -6.05 6.83
C PHE A 254 19.12 -7.19 5.85
N VAL A 255 19.07 -6.98 4.54
CA VAL A 255 19.48 -8.00 3.55
C VAL A 255 20.96 -8.37 3.74
N VAL A 256 21.85 -7.39 3.90
CA VAL A 256 23.28 -7.63 4.13
C VAL A 256 23.50 -8.43 5.42
N TYR A 257 22.80 -8.06 6.50
CA TYR A 257 22.85 -8.78 7.77
C TYR A 257 22.39 -10.24 7.61
N ARG A 258 21.25 -10.48 6.94
CA ARG A 258 20.71 -11.82 6.71
C ARG A 258 21.62 -12.70 5.87
N ARG A 259 22.31 -12.13 4.87
CA ARG A 259 23.27 -12.88 4.04
C ARG A 259 24.61 -13.16 4.73
N LYS A 260 25.02 -12.31 5.67
CA LYS A 260 26.22 -12.52 6.49
C LYS A 260 25.99 -13.45 7.69
N GLN A 261 24.73 -13.69 8.06
CA GLN A 261 24.38 -14.57 9.17
C GLN A 261 24.61 -16.03 8.79
N SER A 262 25.78 -16.57 9.18
CA SER A 262 26.17 -17.95 8.90
C SER A 262 25.66 -18.96 9.95
N PHE A 263 25.33 -18.53 11.17
CA PHE A 263 24.81 -19.43 12.21
C PHE A 263 23.77 -18.76 13.14
N PRO A 264 22.57 -19.36 13.33
CA PRO A 264 22.02 -20.41 12.47
C PRO A 264 21.86 -19.89 11.04
N GLU A 265 22.07 -20.75 10.04
CA GLU A 265 21.90 -20.35 8.64
C GLU A 265 20.45 -19.95 8.39
N VAL A 266 20.27 -18.83 7.69
CA VAL A 266 18.94 -18.35 7.33
C VAL A 266 18.34 -19.21 6.21
N PRO A 267 17.16 -19.83 6.40
CA PRO A 267 16.52 -20.63 5.35
C PRO A 267 16.26 -19.84 4.08
N TYR A 268 16.29 -20.53 2.94
CA TYR A 268 15.84 -19.93 1.69
C TYR A 268 14.33 -19.74 1.71
N TYR A 269 13.85 -18.69 1.03
CA TYR A 269 12.43 -18.40 0.97
C TYR A 269 11.63 -19.56 0.39
N GLU A 270 12.15 -20.26 -0.62
CA GLU A 270 11.45 -21.38 -1.28
C GLU A 270 11.32 -22.63 -0.40
N GLU A 271 12.14 -22.79 0.63
CA GLU A 271 12.06 -23.94 1.53
C GLU A 271 10.71 -23.97 2.25
N GLU A 272 10.10 -25.15 2.34
CA GLU A 272 8.91 -25.34 3.15
C GLU A 272 9.27 -25.12 4.62
N THR A 273 8.36 -24.50 5.36
CA THR A 273 8.44 -24.37 6.80
C THR A 273 8.46 -25.78 7.36
N SER A 274 9.64 -26.32 7.66
CA SER A 274 9.76 -27.58 8.37
C SER A 274 9.02 -27.39 9.68
N SER A 275 7.95 -28.15 9.90
CA SER A 275 7.21 -28.17 11.15
C SER A 275 8.21 -28.28 12.30
N LEU A 276 8.33 -27.20 13.08
CA LEU A 276 9.01 -27.20 14.37
C LEU A 276 8.06 -27.79 15.42
#